data_AF-A0A0F8ZHM5-F1
#
_entry.id   AF-A0A0F8ZHM5-F1
#
_cell.length_a   1.000
_cell.length_b   1.000
_cell.length_c   1.000
_cell.angle_alpha   90.00
_cell.angle_beta   90.00
_cell.angle_gamma   90.00
#
_symmetry.space_group_name_H-M   'P 1'
#
loop_
_entity.id
_entity.type
_entity.pdbx_description
1 polymer ?
#
loop_
_entity_poly.entity_id
_entity_poly.type
_entity_poly.pdbx_seq_one_letter_code
_entity_poly.pdbx_strand_id
1 'polypeptide(L)'
;IYKNHFISNPLSAVDLNPHTSWNYTGSGNYWDDYNGTDSNDDGFGDEPYYIWGDGNNADFYPFFEDGKDVIKLYRGYIEQNNSNYIYTINKYPNSKCKY
;
A
#
# COMPACT_ATOMS: atom_id res chain seq x y z
N ILE A 1 9.26 1.42 -11.57
CA ILE A 1 8.55 2.39 -10.71
C ILE A 1 8.04 1.62 -9.52
N TYR A 2 8.59 1.85 -8.33
CA TYR A 2 8.21 1.14 -7.10
C TYR A 2 8.49 2.05 -5.89
N LYS A 3 7.92 1.74 -4.72
CA LYS A 3 8.00 2.52 -3.47
C LYS A 3 7.39 3.93 -3.58
N ASN A 4 6.32 4.07 -4.35
CA ASN A 4 5.54 5.30 -4.44
C ASN A 4 4.19 5.13 -3.74
N HIS A 5 3.60 6.24 -3.32
CA HIS A 5 2.24 6.28 -2.77
C HIS A 5 1.37 7.16 -3.68
N PHE A 6 0.40 6.56 -4.35
CA PHE A 6 -0.59 7.24 -5.17
C PHE A 6 -1.85 7.42 -4.33
N ILE A 7 -2.16 8.67 -3.96
CA ILE A 7 -3.22 9.00 -3.00
C ILE A 7 -4.03 10.19 -3.53
N SER A 8 -5.35 10.05 -3.57
CA SER A 8 -6.34 11.06 -3.93
C SER A 8 -6.11 11.66 -5.31
N ASN A 9 -5.65 10.82 -6.24
CA ASN A 9 -5.50 11.20 -7.64
C ASN A 9 -6.81 10.89 -8.39
N PRO A 10 -7.29 11.79 -9.27
CA PRO A 10 -8.39 11.46 -10.18
C PRO A 10 -8.06 10.31 -11.13
N LEU A 11 -6.77 10.07 -11.38
CA LEU A 11 -6.21 8.97 -12.15
C LEU A 11 -4.82 8.65 -11.58
N SER A 12 -4.65 7.46 -10.99
CA SER A 12 -3.43 7.09 -10.25
C SER A 12 -2.19 6.99 -11.13
N ALA A 13 -2.30 6.30 -12.28
CA ALA A 13 -1.19 6.15 -13.22
C ALA A 13 -1.69 5.85 -14.65
N VAL A 14 -0.93 6.31 -15.64
CA VAL A 14 -1.10 5.96 -17.06
C VAL A 14 0.23 5.52 -17.63
N ASP A 15 0.24 4.43 -18.38
CA ASP A 15 1.43 3.92 -19.03
C ASP A 15 1.14 3.43 -20.46
N LEU A 16 1.89 3.98 -21.40
CA LEU A 16 1.80 3.65 -22.82
C LEU A 16 3.01 2.83 -23.29
N ASN A 17 3.99 2.60 -22.42
CA ASN A 17 5.22 1.89 -22.76
C ASN A 17 5.16 0.45 -22.22
N PRO A 18 5.19 -0.59 -23.07
CA PRO A 18 5.10 -1.99 -22.63
C PRO A 18 6.34 -2.53 -21.89
N HIS A 19 7.36 -1.70 -21.69
CA HIS A 19 8.60 -2.09 -21.03
C HIS A 19 8.80 -1.47 -19.64
N THR A 20 7.79 -0.79 -19.10
CA THR A 20 7.86 -0.21 -17.76
C THR A 20 7.53 -1.25 -16.70
N SER A 21 8.47 -1.54 -15.81
CA SER A 21 8.17 -2.33 -14.60
C SER A 21 7.59 -1.44 -13.49
N TRP A 22 6.43 -1.79 -12.95
CA TRP A 22 5.76 -1.09 -11.83
C TRP A 22 6.00 -1.73 -10.47
N ASN A 23 6.91 -2.69 -10.41
CA ASN A 23 7.37 -3.33 -9.20
C ASN A 23 8.80 -3.85 -9.39
N TYR A 24 9.42 -4.24 -8.29
CA TYR A 24 10.70 -4.95 -8.27
C TYR A 24 10.70 -5.92 -7.09
N THR A 25 10.95 -7.20 -7.35
CA THR A 25 10.97 -8.34 -6.39
C THR A 25 10.72 -7.98 -4.92
N GLY A 26 9.48 -8.15 -4.47
CA GLY A 26 9.07 -7.86 -3.08
C GLY A 26 8.93 -6.36 -2.76
N SER A 27 8.71 -5.53 -3.76
CA SER A 27 8.46 -4.09 -3.62
C SER A 27 7.59 -3.59 -4.75
N GLY A 28 6.43 -3.02 -4.44
CA GLY A 28 5.56 -2.32 -5.38
C GLY A 28 5.22 -0.92 -4.87
N ASN A 29 4.01 -0.46 -5.14
CA ASN A 29 3.50 0.86 -4.78
C ASN A 29 2.24 0.74 -3.93
N TYR A 30 1.95 1.80 -3.19
CA TYR A 30 0.67 1.98 -2.52
C TYR A 30 -0.28 2.73 -3.46
N TRP A 31 -1.49 2.21 -3.57
CA TRP A 31 -2.55 2.72 -4.42
C TRP A 31 -3.80 2.88 -3.55
N ASP A 32 -4.27 4.11 -3.36
CA ASP A 32 -5.41 4.37 -2.48
C ASP A 32 -6.74 3.83 -3.02
N ASP A 33 -6.79 3.53 -4.31
CA ASP A 33 -7.90 2.90 -5.01
C ASP A 33 -7.74 1.37 -5.18
N TYR A 34 -6.66 0.77 -4.68
CA TYR A 34 -6.51 -0.68 -4.69
C TYR A 34 -7.47 -1.34 -3.70
N ASN A 35 -8.26 -2.28 -4.22
CA ASN A 35 -9.35 -2.94 -3.52
C ASN A 35 -9.27 -4.48 -3.54
N GLY A 36 -8.07 -5.02 -3.81
CA GLY A 36 -7.80 -6.45 -3.75
C GLY A 36 -7.81 -6.99 -2.32
N THR A 37 -7.22 -8.17 -2.13
CA THR A 37 -7.12 -8.79 -0.80
C THR A 37 -5.69 -9.20 -0.49
N ASP A 38 -5.35 -9.34 0.79
CA ASP A 38 -4.14 -10.01 1.25
C ASP A 38 -4.56 -11.20 2.13
N SER A 39 -4.71 -12.37 1.51
CA SER A 39 -5.17 -13.59 2.19
C SER A 39 -4.07 -14.26 2.99
N ASN A 40 -2.81 -13.97 2.65
CA ASN A 40 -1.64 -14.60 3.25
C ASN A 40 -1.01 -13.74 4.36
N ASP A 41 -1.52 -12.51 4.56
CA ASP A 41 -1.10 -11.50 5.54
C ASP A 41 0.40 -11.12 5.41
N ASP A 42 0.92 -11.05 4.17
CA ASP A 42 2.30 -10.66 3.85
C ASP A 42 2.50 -9.16 3.60
N GLY A 43 1.43 -8.37 3.60
CA GLY A 43 1.42 -6.93 3.39
C GLY A 43 1.33 -6.51 1.92
N PHE A 44 1.25 -7.46 1.00
CA PHE A 44 1.01 -7.24 -0.42
C PHE A 44 -0.33 -7.83 -0.85
N GLY A 45 -0.94 -7.18 -1.83
CA GLY A 45 -2.16 -7.67 -2.43
C GLY A 45 -1.94 -8.92 -3.28
N ASP A 46 -2.86 -9.89 -3.15
CA ASP A 46 -2.91 -11.14 -3.90
C ASP A 46 -3.14 -10.88 -5.41
N GLU A 47 -3.88 -9.82 -5.74
CA GLU A 47 -4.14 -9.41 -7.12
C GLU A 47 -3.24 -8.25 -7.58
N PRO A 48 -2.76 -8.25 -8.84
CA PRO A 48 -2.02 -7.12 -9.38
C PRO A 48 -2.86 -5.83 -9.49
N TYR A 49 -2.22 -4.67 -9.34
CA TYR A 49 -2.81 -3.39 -9.73
C TYR A 49 -2.47 -3.10 -11.20
N TYR A 50 -3.48 -3.12 -12.08
CA TYR A 50 -3.30 -2.88 -13.51
C TYR A 50 -3.18 -1.39 -13.82
N ILE A 51 -2.14 -1.02 -14.57
CA ILE A 51 -1.88 0.37 -14.97
C ILE A 51 -2.67 0.69 -16.23
N TRP A 52 -3.43 1.78 -16.21
CA TRP A 52 -4.23 2.18 -17.36
C TRP A 52 -3.37 2.61 -18.55
N GLY A 53 -3.80 2.27 -19.78
CA GLY A 53 -3.12 2.64 -21.02
C GLY A 53 -2.65 1.44 -21.85
N ASP A 54 -2.06 1.73 -23.02
CA ASP A 54 -1.69 0.72 -24.02
C ASP A 54 -0.42 -0.08 -23.66
N GLY A 55 0.29 0.30 -22.60
CA GLY A 55 1.47 -0.42 -22.12
C GLY A 55 1.13 -1.82 -21.57
N ASN A 56 -0.12 -2.06 -21.15
CA ASN A 56 -0.56 -3.32 -20.54
C ASN A 56 0.32 -3.78 -19.35
N ASN A 57 0.79 -2.83 -18.53
CA ASN A 57 1.63 -3.12 -17.36
C ASN A 57 0.79 -3.25 -16.09
N ALA A 58 1.38 -3.89 -15.08
CA ALA A 58 0.80 -4.03 -13.75
C ALA A 58 1.87 -3.94 -12.68
N ASP A 59 1.47 -3.51 -11.49
CA ASP A 59 2.20 -3.69 -10.24
C ASP A 59 1.78 -5.01 -9.59
N PHE A 60 2.72 -5.96 -9.48
CA PHE A 60 2.48 -7.28 -8.89
C PHE A 60 2.75 -7.35 -7.38
N TYR A 61 3.15 -6.25 -6.75
CA TYR A 61 3.31 -6.15 -5.30
C TYR A 61 2.62 -4.89 -4.76
N PRO A 62 1.32 -4.66 -5.07
CA PRO A 62 0.62 -3.52 -4.52
C PRO A 62 0.59 -3.65 -2.99
N PHE A 63 0.95 -2.59 -2.27
CA PHE A 63 0.85 -2.60 -0.83
C PHE A 63 -0.61 -2.71 -0.41
N PHE A 64 -0.90 -3.67 0.47
CA PHE A 64 -2.23 -3.85 1.03
C PHE A 64 -2.27 -3.34 2.46
N GLU A 65 -3.16 -2.39 2.73
CA GLU A 65 -3.36 -1.84 4.07
C GLU A 65 -4.67 -2.40 4.66
N ASP A 66 -4.59 -3.54 5.33
CA ASP A 66 -5.75 -4.18 5.97
C ASP A 66 -6.00 -3.67 7.41
N GLY A 67 -5.16 -2.74 7.87
CA GLY A 67 -5.16 -2.22 9.25
C GLY A 67 -4.67 -3.21 10.30
N LYS A 68 -4.43 -4.49 9.97
CA LYS A 68 -3.85 -5.49 10.88
C LYS A 68 -2.33 -5.32 11.04
N ASP A 69 -1.64 -4.78 10.05
CA ASP A 69 -0.21 -4.46 10.21
C ASP A 69 0.03 -3.44 11.31
N VAL A 70 -0.88 -2.49 11.47
CA VAL A 70 -0.86 -1.57 12.61
C VAL A 70 -1.11 -2.33 13.91
N ILE A 71 -2.03 -3.30 13.93
CA ILE A 71 -2.29 -4.16 15.10
C ILE A 71 -1.07 -5.05 15.43
N LYS A 72 -0.34 -5.59 14.45
CA LYS A 72 0.89 -6.39 14.66
C LYS A 72 2.00 -5.54 15.30
N LEU A 73 2.24 -4.32 14.80
CA LEU A 73 3.21 -3.39 15.38
C LEU A 73 2.84 -3.00 16.82
N TYR A 74 1.57 -2.67 17.06
CA TYR A 74 1.09 -2.33 18.39
C TYR A 74 1.15 -3.51 19.36
N ARG A 75 0.82 -4.74 18.93
CA ARG A 75 0.97 -5.97 19.75
C ARG A 75 2.42 -6.22 20.13
N GLY A 76 3.35 -6.14 19.18
CA GLY A 76 4.77 -6.30 19.48
C GLY A 76 5.28 -5.24 20.47
N TYR A 77 4.78 -4.00 20.39
CA TYR A 77 5.11 -2.94 21.32
C TYR A 77 4.54 -3.15 22.73
N ILE A 78 3.27 -3.53 22.88
CA ILE A 78 2.65 -3.77 24.20
C ILE A 78 3.23 -5.00 24.90
N GLU A 79 3.62 -6.04 24.14
CA GLU A 79 4.26 -7.25 24.69
C GLU A 79 5.65 -6.92 25.24
N GLN A 80 6.41 -6.04 24.57
CA GLN A 80 7.69 -5.56 25.07
C GLN A 80 7.57 -4.60 26.26
N ASN A 81 6.47 -3.83 26.34
CA ASN A 81 6.29 -2.77 27.35
C ASN A 81 5.25 -3.09 28.44
N ASN A 82 4.70 -4.30 28.46
CA ASN A 82 3.81 -4.84 29.49
C ASN A 82 2.66 -3.89 29.92
N SER A 83 2.12 -3.12 28.97
CA SER A 83 1.20 -2.01 29.27
C SER A 83 -0.08 -2.10 28.44
N ASN A 84 -1.20 -2.34 29.13
CA ASN A 84 -2.57 -2.42 28.59
C ASN A 84 -3.14 -1.03 28.22
N TYR A 85 -2.54 -0.31 27.28
CA TYR A 85 -3.14 0.92 26.75
C TYR A 85 -3.78 0.68 25.38
N ILE A 86 -5.10 0.80 25.32
CA ILE A 86 -5.85 0.86 24.07
C ILE A 86 -5.84 2.33 23.62
N TYR A 87 -5.01 2.66 22.63
CA TYR A 87 -5.06 3.94 21.93
C TYR A 87 -5.90 3.78 20.66
N THR A 88 -6.98 4.56 20.54
CA THR A 88 -7.64 4.75 19.26
C THR A 88 -6.73 5.59 18.37
N ILE A 89 -6.03 4.94 17.45
CA ILE A 89 -5.29 5.63 16.38
C ILE A 89 -6.30 6.34 15.47
N ASN A 90 -6.27 7.66 15.52
CA ASN A 90 -6.96 8.50 14.55
C ASN A 90 -6.47 8.13 13.15
N LYS A 91 -7.41 7.75 12.28
CA LYS A 91 -7.26 7.60 10.83
C LYS A 91 -6.76 8.93 10.26
N TYR A 92 -5.44 9.06 10.17
CA TYR A 92 -4.62 10.15 9.60
C TYR A 92 -4.77 11.56 10.22
N PRO A 93 -3.86 12.00 11.13
CA PRO A 93 -3.60 13.42 11.34
C PRO A 93 -2.40 13.86 10.47
N ASN A 94 -2.70 14.62 9.41
CA ASN A 94 -1.76 15.44 8.61
C ASN A 94 -0.82 14.73 7.62
N SER A 95 -1.28 14.58 6.38
CA SER A 95 -0.43 14.75 5.20
C SER A 95 -0.77 16.09 4.54
N LYS A 96 -0.32 17.19 5.16
CA LYS A 96 -0.21 18.47 4.44
C LYS A 96 0.99 18.35 3.49
N CYS A 97 0.75 17.97 2.24
CA CYS A 97 1.69 18.27 1.17
C CYS A 97 1.82 19.79 1.07
N LYS A 98 2.99 20.33 1.41
CA LYS A 98 3.36 21.71 1.05
C LYS A 98 3.88 21.69 -0.39
N TYR A 99 3.43 22.71 -1.13
CA TYR A 99 3.73 23.07 -2.51
C TYR A 99 5.18 22.88 -2.94
#